data_AF-A0A7K2XQ57-F1
#
_entry.id   AF-A0A7K2XQ57-F1
#
_cell.length_a   1.000
_cell.length_b   1.000
_cell.length_c   1.000
_cell.angle_alpha   90.00
_cell.angle_beta   90.00
_cell.angle_gamma   90.00
#
_symmetry.space_group_name_H-M   'P 1'
#
loop_
_entity.id
_entity.type
_entity.pdbx_description
1 polymer ?
#
loop_
_entity_poly.entity_id
_entity_poly.type
_entity_poly.pdbx_seq_one_letter_code
_entity_poly.pdbx_strand_id
1 'polypeptide(L)'
;MRMSPASLPRRAAAEFIGTAALVAVVVGSGIRADSLSQDTGVRLLANASASALGLGLLIALIGPLSGAHFNPVVTLSEWWSRRPERGGREALAYIGAQLAGAVAGALLAEAMFGRT
;
A
#
# COMPACT_ATOMS: atom_id res chain seq x y z
N MET A 1 1.83 29.29 3.12
CA MET A 1 1.26 28.80 4.39
C MET A 1 1.83 27.40 4.64
N ARG A 2 2.75 27.21 5.59
CA ARG A 2 3.24 25.86 5.94
C ARG A 2 2.14 25.17 6.73
N MET A 3 1.47 24.20 6.14
CA MET A 3 0.53 23.37 6.88
C MET A 3 1.33 22.55 7.90
N SER A 4 0.86 22.51 9.14
CA SER A 4 1.40 21.61 10.15
C SER A 4 1.20 20.16 9.69
N PRO A 5 2.20 19.27 9.85
CA PRO A 5 2.05 17.88 9.47
C PRO A 5 0.87 17.24 10.21
N ALA A 6 0.13 16.37 9.52
CA ALA A 6 -1.00 15.64 10.11
C ALA A 6 -0.55 14.82 11.34
N SER A 7 -1.49 14.58 12.26
CA SER A 7 -1.22 13.79 13.46
C SER A 7 -0.83 12.35 13.11
N LEU A 8 0.03 11.72 13.94
CA LEU A 8 0.50 10.36 13.73
C LEU A 8 -0.63 9.33 13.52
N PRO A 9 -1.74 9.34 14.29
CA PRO A 9 -2.85 8.41 14.06
C PRO A 9 -3.48 8.58 12.67
N ARG A 10 -3.63 9.82 12.19
CA ARG A 10 -4.19 10.10 10.86
C ARG A 10 -3.27 9.62 9.74
N ARG A 11 -1.96 9.78 9.94
CA ARG A 11 -0.93 9.29 9.01
C ARG A 11 -0.88 7.76 8.98
N ALA A 12 -0.92 7.11 10.15
CA ALA A 12 -0.96 5.66 10.25
C ALA A 12 -2.26 5.07 9.65
N ALA A 13 -3.42 5.71 9.86
CA ALA A 13 -4.67 5.31 9.20
C ALA A 13 -4.57 5.41 7.67
N ALA A 14 -3.89 6.43 7.15
CA ALA A 14 -3.64 6.57 5.73
C ALA A 14 -2.73 5.47 5.17
N GLU A 15 -1.70 5.06 5.91
CA GLU A 15 -0.87 3.90 5.57
C GLU A 15 -1.67 2.59 5.58
N PHE A 16 -2.55 2.39 6.57
CA PHE A 16 -3.45 1.23 6.61
C PHE A 16 -4.35 1.19 5.38
N ILE A 17 -5.07 2.28 5.09
CA ILE A 17 -6.02 2.36 3.96
C ILE A 17 -5.27 2.21 2.64
N GLY A 18 -4.13 2.89 2.49
CA GLY A 18 -3.32 2.83 1.29
C GLY A 18 -2.75 1.44 1.04
N THR A 19 -2.19 0.77 2.06
CA THR A 19 -1.71 -0.62 1.89
C THR A 19 -2.87 -1.59 1.63
N ALA A 20 -4.02 -1.45 2.29
CA ALA A 20 -5.18 -2.29 2.03
C ALA A 20 -5.68 -2.15 0.59
N ALA A 21 -5.81 -0.91 0.10
CA ALA A 21 -6.20 -0.65 -1.29
C ALA A 21 -5.14 -1.19 -2.27
N LEU A 22 -3.85 -0.98 -2.00
CA LEU A 22 -2.77 -1.47 -2.85
C LEU A 22 -2.79 -3.00 -2.94
N VAL A 23 -2.90 -3.70 -1.81
CA VAL A 23 -2.94 -5.17 -1.81
C VAL A 23 -4.21 -5.68 -2.48
N ALA A 24 -5.36 -5.02 -2.28
CA ALA A 24 -6.59 -5.39 -2.99
C ALA A 24 -6.45 -5.27 -4.52
N VAL A 25 -5.79 -4.21 -5.00
CA VAL A 25 -5.49 -4.03 -6.43
C VAL A 25 -4.52 -5.10 -6.94
N VAL A 26 -3.41 -5.34 -6.24
CA VAL A 26 -2.39 -6.32 -6.65
C VAL A 26 -2.98 -7.73 -6.70
N VAL A 27 -3.60 -8.18 -5.60
CA VAL A 27 -4.16 -9.53 -5.51
C VAL A 27 -5.36 -9.68 -6.45
N GLY A 28 -6.27 -8.70 -6.45
CA GLY A 28 -7.46 -8.74 -7.29
C GLY A 28 -7.18 -8.73 -8.79
N SER A 29 -6.20 -7.91 -9.23
CA SER A 29 -5.78 -7.91 -10.63
C SER A 29 -5.05 -9.20 -11.01
N GLY A 30 -4.28 -9.80 -10.10
CA GLY A 30 -3.73 -11.15 -10.28
C GLY A 30 -4.80 -12.22 -10.49
N ILE A 31 -5.84 -12.24 -9.64
CA ILE A 31 -6.98 -13.16 -9.78
C ILE A 31 -7.67 -12.99 -11.14
N ARG A 32 -7.87 -11.73 -11.59
CA ARG A 32 -8.58 -11.45 -12.86
C ARG A 32 -7.73 -11.66 -14.10
N ALA A 33 -6.42 -11.47 -14.01
CA ALA A 33 -5.52 -11.66 -15.13
C ALA A 33 -5.66 -13.06 -15.75
N ASP A 34 -5.89 -14.07 -14.93
CA ASP A 34 -6.07 -15.47 -15.34
C ASP A 34 -7.23 -15.69 -16.32
N SER A 35 -8.26 -14.84 -16.26
CA SER A 35 -9.39 -14.88 -17.19
C SER A 35 -9.17 -14.08 -18.48
N LEU A 36 -8.08 -13.31 -18.56
CA LEU A 36 -7.84 -12.35 -19.64
C LEU A 36 -7.13 -12.99 -20.86
N SER A 37 -6.27 -13.98 -20.63
CA SER A 37 -5.49 -14.64 -21.68
C SER A 37 -4.92 -15.98 -21.19
N GLN A 38 -4.66 -16.90 -22.13
CA GLN A 38 -3.90 -18.13 -21.86
C GLN A 38 -2.38 -17.87 -21.86
N ASP A 39 -1.93 -16.73 -22.40
CA ASP A 39 -0.53 -16.34 -22.43
C ASP A 39 -0.09 -15.77 -21.07
N THR A 40 0.92 -16.39 -20.46
CA THR A 40 1.47 -15.99 -19.16
C THR A 40 2.06 -14.58 -19.17
N GLY A 41 2.72 -14.18 -20.26
CA GLY A 41 3.30 -12.84 -20.40
C GLY A 41 2.23 -11.75 -20.38
N VAL A 42 1.12 -11.96 -21.10
CA VAL A 42 -0.03 -11.05 -21.09
C VAL A 42 -0.66 -10.94 -19.70
N ARG A 43 -0.82 -12.07 -18.99
CA ARG A 43 -1.36 -12.09 -17.61
C ARG A 43 -0.50 -11.27 -16.65
N LEU A 44 0.82 -11.50 -16.69
CA LEU A 44 1.78 -10.80 -15.83
C LEU A 44 1.84 -9.30 -16.17
N LEU A 45 1.81 -8.95 -17.47
CA LEU A 45 1.80 -7.56 -17.90
C LEU A 45 0.54 -6.83 -17.41
N ALA A 46 -0.62 -7.45 -17.52
CA ALA A 46 -1.89 -6.87 -17.04
C ALA A 46 -1.86 -6.64 -15.52
N ASN A 47 -1.45 -7.65 -14.75
CA ASN A 47 -1.32 -7.54 -13.29
C ASN A 47 -0.30 -6.47 -12.87
N ALA A 48 0.88 -6.47 -13.49
CA ALA A 48 1.93 -5.48 -13.20
C ALA A 48 1.48 -4.06 -13.53
N SER A 49 0.79 -3.87 -14.66
CA SER A 49 0.27 -2.57 -15.07
C SER A 49 -0.80 -2.05 -14.11
N ALA A 50 -1.75 -2.91 -13.71
CA ALA A 50 -2.77 -2.55 -12.74
C ALA A 50 -2.16 -2.19 -11.38
N SER A 51 -1.17 -2.97 -10.93
CA SER A 51 -0.43 -2.72 -9.69
C SER A 51 0.34 -1.40 -9.72
N ALA A 52 1.04 -1.11 -10.82
CA ALA A 52 1.82 0.13 -10.99
C ALA A 52 0.92 1.36 -11.03
N LEU A 53 -0.19 1.31 -11.78
CA LEU A 53 -1.16 2.39 -11.87
C LEU A 53 -1.85 2.62 -10.52
N GLY A 54 -2.27 1.54 -9.85
CA GLY A 54 -2.87 1.59 -8.52
C GLY A 54 -1.94 2.23 -7.49
N LEU A 55 -0.67 1.80 -7.45
CA LEU A 55 0.34 2.38 -6.58
C LEU A 55 0.56 3.87 -6.89
N GLY A 56 0.74 4.23 -8.17
CA GLY A 56 0.94 5.62 -8.57
C GLY A 56 -0.22 6.53 -8.18
N LEU A 57 -1.46 6.07 -8.36
CA LEU A 57 -2.66 6.80 -7.93
C LEU A 57 -2.71 6.96 -6.41
N LEU A 58 -2.47 5.88 -5.65
CA LEU A 58 -2.47 5.93 -4.18
C LEU A 58 -1.39 6.88 -3.66
N ILE A 59 -0.19 6.87 -4.25
CA ILE A 59 0.87 7.82 -3.90
C ILE A 59 0.42 9.26 -4.19
N ALA A 60 -0.16 9.52 -5.37
CA ALA A 60 -0.62 10.86 -5.72
C ALA A 60 -1.69 11.40 -4.75
N LEU A 61 -2.61 10.54 -4.30
CA LEU A 61 -3.73 10.93 -3.44
C LEU A 61 -3.34 11.02 -1.96
N ILE A 62 -2.55 10.07 -1.46
CA ILE A 62 -2.28 9.89 -0.02
C ILE A 62 -0.88 10.40 0.36
N GLY A 63 0.03 10.56 -0.61
CA GLY A 63 1.38 11.08 -0.40
C GLY A 63 1.43 12.38 0.41
N PRO A 64 0.60 13.40 0.13
CA PRO A 64 0.57 14.63 0.92
C PRO A 64 0.19 14.44 2.40
N LEU A 65 -0.43 13.31 2.76
CA LEU A 65 -0.88 13.01 4.11
C LEU A 65 0.16 12.20 4.90
N SER A 66 0.59 11.05 4.40
CA SER A 66 1.48 10.14 5.13
C SER A 66 2.90 10.04 4.58
N GLY A 67 3.16 10.53 3.37
CA GLY A 67 4.35 10.16 2.59
C GLY A 67 4.13 8.93 1.70
N ALA A 68 2.99 8.23 1.85
CA ALA A 68 2.58 7.08 1.05
C ALA A 68 3.65 5.97 0.97
N HIS A 69 4.10 5.47 2.12
CA HIS A 69 5.15 4.44 2.13
C HIS A 69 4.58 3.09 1.68
N PHE A 70 3.44 2.73 2.24
CA PHE A 70 2.69 1.48 2.03
C PHE A 70 3.51 0.20 2.17
N ASN A 71 4.72 0.30 2.73
CA ASN A 71 5.73 -0.73 2.71
C ASN A 71 6.66 -0.55 3.93
N PRO A 72 6.85 -1.61 4.74
CA PRO A 72 7.75 -1.58 5.89
C PRO A 72 9.20 -1.23 5.51
N VAL A 73 9.69 -1.71 4.38
CA VAL A 73 11.06 -1.46 3.90
C VAL A 73 11.24 0.01 3.52
N VAL A 74 10.26 0.61 2.84
CA VAL A 74 10.30 2.05 2.51
C VAL A 74 10.30 2.89 3.79
N THR A 75 9.45 2.52 4.75
CA THR A 75 9.37 3.18 6.06
C THR A 75 10.68 3.09 6.83
N LEU A 76 11.31 1.91 6.87
CA LEU A 76 12.60 1.71 7.53
C LEU A 76 13.72 2.44 6.81
N SER A 77 13.71 2.47 5.48
CA SER A 77 14.72 3.17 4.67
C SER A 77 14.67 4.67 4.91
N GLU A 78 13.47 5.24 4.97
CA GLU A 78 13.29 6.66 5.29
C GLU A 78 13.69 6.96 6.74
N TRP A 79 13.27 6.11 7.68
CA TRP A 79 13.65 6.25 9.09
C TRP A 79 15.17 6.22 9.27
N TRP A 80 15.87 5.30 8.60
CA TRP A 80 17.33 5.20 8.61
C TRP A 80 17.99 6.44 8.00
N SER A 81 17.47 6.92 6.86
CA SER A 81 17.99 8.08 6.14
C SER A 81 17.86 9.38 6.94
N ARG A 82 16.81 9.52 7.76
CA ARG A 82 16.59 10.69 8.63
C ARG A 82 17.41 10.67 9.92
N ARG A 83 18.21 9.61 10.14
CA ARG A 83 18.92 9.25 11.38
C ARG A 83 17.99 9.04 12.60
N PRO A 84 18.35 8.19 13.57
CA PRO A 84 17.50 7.87 14.73
C PRO A 84 17.18 9.03 15.70
N GLU A 85 17.55 10.28 15.40
CA GLU A 85 17.27 11.47 16.22
C GLU A 85 15.76 11.70 16.48
N ARG A 86 14.88 11.09 15.67
CA ARG A 86 13.41 11.24 15.76
C ARG A 86 12.67 10.12 16.51
N GLY A 87 13.38 9.11 17.03
CA GLY A 87 12.76 7.95 17.68
C GLY A 87 12.01 7.02 16.71
N GLY A 88 11.78 5.76 17.11
CA GLY A 88 11.20 4.72 16.24
C GLY A 88 9.68 4.62 16.22
N ARG A 89 8.98 5.46 17.00
CA ARG A 89 7.52 5.33 17.22
C ARG A 89 6.69 5.48 15.94
N GLU A 90 7.06 6.41 15.07
CA GLU A 90 6.38 6.62 13.80
C GLU A 90 6.55 5.41 12.87
N ALA A 91 7.79 4.93 12.73
CA ALA A 91 8.09 3.76 11.91
C ALA A 91 7.32 2.52 12.39
N LEU A 92 7.28 2.28 13.71
CA LEU A 92 6.51 1.17 14.29
C LEU A 92 5.00 1.30 14.02
N ALA A 93 4.44 2.52 14.16
CA ALA A 93 3.02 2.76 13.89
C ALA A 93 2.68 2.53 12.41
N TYR A 94 3.56 2.98 11.50
CA TYR A 94 3.41 2.77 10.06
C TYR A 94 3.49 1.28 9.70
N ILE A 95 4.49 0.57 10.21
CA ILE A 95 4.66 -0.87 9.94
C ILE A 95 3.46 -1.65 10.44
N GLY A 96 2.98 -1.38 11.66
CA GLY A 96 1.78 -2.03 12.20
C GLY A 96 0.54 -1.77 11.32
N ALA A 97 0.35 -0.53 10.88
CA ALA A 97 -0.74 -0.15 9.98
C ALA A 97 -0.63 -0.83 8.61
N GLN A 98 0.57 -0.90 8.03
CA GLN A 98 0.83 -1.53 6.73
C GLN A 98 0.58 -3.03 6.78
N LEU A 99 1.03 -3.72 7.83
CA LEU A 99 0.79 -5.17 8.00
C LEU A 99 -0.70 -5.47 8.16
N ALA A 100 -1.39 -4.71 9.00
CA ALA A 100 -2.85 -4.86 9.16
C ALA A 100 -3.60 -4.53 7.86
N GLY A 101 -3.17 -3.49 7.15
CA GLY A 101 -3.71 -3.09 5.86
C GLY A 101 -3.52 -4.18 4.81
N ALA A 102 -2.34 -4.79 4.74
CA ALA A 102 -2.04 -5.86 3.80
C ALA A 102 -2.95 -7.08 4.01
N VAL A 103 -3.15 -7.50 5.27
CA VAL A 103 -4.09 -8.58 5.60
C VAL A 103 -5.51 -8.21 5.19
N ALA A 104 -5.98 -7.01 5.55
CA ALA A 104 -7.32 -6.54 5.20
C ALA A 104 -7.54 -6.47 3.68
N GLY A 105 -6.55 -5.97 2.94
CA GLY A 105 -6.60 -5.87 1.48
C GLY A 105 -6.63 -7.23 0.79
N ALA A 106 -5.86 -8.21 1.30
CA ALA A 106 -5.89 -9.58 0.79
C ALA A 106 -7.27 -10.22 1.01
N LEU A 107 -7.81 -10.14 2.23
CA LEU A 107 -9.14 -10.66 2.56
C LEU A 107 -10.23 -9.99 1.72
N LEU A 108 -10.13 -8.68 1.50
CA LEU A 108 -11.05 -7.94 0.64
C LEU A 108 -11.00 -8.46 -0.80
N ALA A 109 -9.81 -8.69 -1.36
CA ALA A 109 -9.68 -9.24 -2.70
C ALA A 109 -10.31 -10.63 -2.81
N GLU A 110 -10.09 -11.52 -1.84
CA GLU A 110 -10.73 -12.84 -1.82
C GLU A 110 -12.26 -12.73 -1.81
N ALA A 111 -12.81 -11.86 -0.96
CA ALA A 111 -14.24 -11.63 -0.85
C ALA A 111 -14.84 -11.04 -2.13
N MET A 112 -14.16 -10.09 -2.78
CA MET A 112 -14.59 -9.47 -4.04
C MET A 112 -14.75 -10.48 -5.17
N PHE A 113 -13.97 -11.56 -5.16
CA PHE A 113 -13.98 -12.60 -6.19
C PHE A 113 -14.61 -13.93 -5.71
N GLY A 114 -15.25 -13.94 -4.55
CA GLY A 114 -16.01 -15.09 -4.06
C GLY A 114 -15.15 -16.33 -3.77
N ARG A 115 -13.90 -16.15 -3.34
CA ARG A 115 -12.98 -17.24 -2.96
C ARG A 115 -13.01 -17.58 -1.46
N THR A 116 -13.96 -17.01 -0.73
CA THR A 116 -14.22 -17.21 0.70
C THR A 116 -15.69 -17.46 0.94
#